data_AF-W1X4W4-F1
#
_entry.id   AF-W1X4W4-F1
#
_cell.length_a   1.000
_cell.length_b   1.000
_cell.length_c   1.000
_cell.angle_alpha   90.00
_cell.angle_beta   90.00
_cell.angle_gamma   90.00
#
_symmetry.space_group_name_H-M   'P 1'
#
loop_
_entity.id
_entity.type
_entity.pdbx_description
1 polymer ?
#
loop_
_entity_poly.entity_id
_entity_poly.type
_entity_poly.pdbx_seq_one_letter_code
_entity_poly.pdbx_strand_id
1 'polypeptide(L)'
;KFAQQMYETRYADDRTKLLQENQIAQFTAADALAADRQLFSSPADITFVIVGNVSEDKLVALITRYLGSIKHSDSPLAAGKPLTRATDNASVTVKEQNEPVAQVSQWKRYASRTPVNLATRMALDAFNVALAKDLRVNIREQASGAYSVSSRLSVDPQAKDISHLLAFTCQPER
;
A
#
# COMPACT_ATOMS: atom_id res chain seq x y z
N LYS A 1 -14.81 -6.05 -7.40
CA LYS A 1 -15.76 -5.27 -6.56
C LYS A 1 -15.57 -5.53 -5.07
N PHE A 2 -15.58 -6.77 -4.58
CA PHE A 2 -15.31 -7.09 -3.16
C PHE A 2 -14.07 -6.37 -2.58
N ALA A 3 -12.91 -6.46 -3.25
CA ALA A 3 -11.69 -5.80 -2.78
C ALA A 3 -11.80 -4.27 -2.70
N GLN A 4 -12.49 -3.64 -3.66
CA GLN A 4 -12.74 -2.20 -3.67
C GLN A 4 -13.66 -1.80 -2.50
N GLN A 5 -14.75 -2.54 -2.29
CA GLN A 5 -15.64 -2.31 -1.16
C GLN A 5 -14.91 -2.49 0.19
N MET A 6 -14.01 -3.49 0.30
CA MET A 6 -13.17 -3.66 1.48
C MET A 6 -12.18 -2.49 1.66
N TYR A 7 -11.66 -1.94 0.57
CA TYR A 7 -10.80 -0.76 0.64
C TYR A 7 -11.55 0.45 1.19
N GLU A 8 -12.72 0.77 0.64
CA GLU A 8 -13.60 1.85 1.11
C GLU A 8 -14.14 1.61 2.53
N THR A 9 -14.31 0.36 2.95
CA THR A 9 -14.73 0.03 4.33
C THR A 9 -13.62 0.33 5.35
N ARG A 10 -12.35 0.14 4.96
CA ARG A 10 -11.20 0.34 5.87
C ARG A 10 -10.83 1.81 6.06
N TYR A 11 -11.22 2.67 5.14
CA TYR A 11 -10.83 4.07 5.11
C TYR A 11 -12.07 4.96 4.96
N ALA A 12 -12.24 5.90 5.89
CA ALA A 12 -13.28 6.92 5.82
C ALA A 12 -12.76 8.12 5.00
N ASP A 13 -12.43 7.90 3.73
CA ASP A 13 -11.74 8.88 2.90
C ASP A 13 -12.25 8.85 1.45
N ASP A 14 -12.67 10.00 0.92
CA ASP A 14 -13.21 10.07 -0.45
C ASP A 14 -12.22 9.65 -1.53
N ARG A 15 -10.92 9.76 -1.24
CA ARG A 15 -9.85 9.33 -2.16
C ARG A 15 -9.84 7.83 -2.43
N THR A 16 -10.59 7.03 -1.67
CA THR A 16 -10.69 5.60 -1.93
C THR A 16 -11.71 5.24 -3.01
N LYS A 17 -12.63 6.14 -3.36
CA LYS A 17 -13.71 5.88 -4.30
C LYS A 17 -13.20 5.75 -5.74
N LEU A 18 -13.85 4.90 -6.52
CA LEU A 18 -13.58 4.82 -7.96
C LEU A 18 -14.07 6.09 -8.67
N LEU A 19 -13.22 6.62 -9.55
CA LEU A 19 -13.59 7.71 -10.43
C LEU A 19 -14.68 7.27 -11.41
N GLN A 20 -15.63 8.15 -11.66
CA GLN A 20 -16.69 7.96 -12.63
C GLN A 20 -16.25 8.41 -14.03
N GLU A 21 -16.97 7.97 -15.07
CA GLU A 21 -16.63 8.23 -16.47
C GLU A 21 -16.42 9.72 -16.77
N ASN A 22 -17.31 10.58 -16.28
CA ASN A 22 -17.18 12.03 -16.46
C ASN A 22 -15.94 12.62 -15.77
N GLN A 23 -15.56 12.10 -14.60
CA GLN A 23 -14.36 12.54 -13.86
C GLN A 23 -13.07 12.14 -14.58
N ILE A 24 -13.10 11.01 -15.28
CA ILE A 24 -11.98 10.55 -16.12
C ILE A 24 -11.93 11.40 -17.40
N ALA A 25 -13.07 11.59 -18.07
CA ALA A 25 -13.16 12.31 -19.33
C ALA A 25 -12.76 13.79 -19.23
N GLN A 26 -13.00 14.43 -18.09
CA GLN A 26 -12.62 15.83 -17.86
C GLN A 26 -11.12 16.03 -17.58
N PHE A 27 -10.37 14.97 -17.26
CA PHE A 27 -8.94 15.08 -16.94
C PHE A 27 -8.12 14.94 -18.22
N THR A 28 -7.66 16.08 -18.77
CA THR A 28 -7.03 16.13 -20.08
C THR A 28 -5.56 15.70 -20.04
N ALA A 29 -4.97 15.49 -21.22
CA ALA A 29 -3.52 15.26 -21.32
C ALA A 29 -2.68 16.43 -20.77
N ALA A 30 -3.18 17.67 -20.90
CA ALA A 30 -2.52 18.85 -20.36
C ALA A 30 -2.57 18.85 -18.81
N ASP A 31 -3.71 18.48 -18.24
CA ASP A 31 -3.85 18.35 -16.77
C ASP A 31 -2.96 17.22 -16.23
N ALA A 32 -2.89 16.09 -16.92
CA ALA A 32 -2.01 14.97 -16.57
C ALA A 32 -0.53 15.39 -16.57
N LEU A 33 -0.09 16.08 -17.62
CA LEU A 33 1.28 16.59 -17.71
C LEU A 33 1.57 17.66 -16.64
N ALA A 34 0.59 18.52 -16.34
CA ALA A 34 0.73 19.53 -15.29
C ALA A 34 0.79 18.90 -13.89
N ALA A 35 0.03 17.83 -13.63
CA ALA A 35 0.08 17.09 -12.37
C ALA A 35 1.41 16.33 -12.21
N ASP A 36 1.89 15.67 -13.26
CA ASP A 36 3.17 14.95 -13.27
C ASP A 36 4.35 15.88 -12.98
N ARG A 37 4.41 17.04 -13.63
CA ARG A 37 5.47 18.04 -13.41
C ARG A 37 5.55 18.55 -11.98
N GLN A 38 4.45 18.54 -11.24
CA GLN A 38 4.46 18.95 -9.84
C GLN A 38 5.22 17.96 -8.94
N LEU A 39 5.35 16.69 -9.31
CA LEU A 39 6.03 15.67 -8.50
C LEU A 39 7.54 15.90 -8.38
N PHE A 40 8.15 16.56 -9.38
CA PHE A 40 9.59 16.85 -9.44
C PHE A 40 9.88 18.36 -9.48
N SER A 41 8.92 19.19 -9.10
CA SER A 41 9.04 20.65 -9.19
C SER A 41 10.05 21.22 -8.19
N SER A 42 10.24 20.56 -7.05
CA SER A 42 11.17 20.97 -5.98
C SER A 42 12.36 20.00 -5.94
N PRO A 43 13.57 20.43 -6.35
CA PRO A 43 14.76 19.58 -6.28
C PRO A 43 15.11 19.11 -4.87
N ALA A 44 14.68 19.85 -3.83
CA ALA A 44 14.91 19.49 -2.43
C ALA A 44 14.14 18.23 -2.00
N ASP A 45 13.07 17.88 -2.72
CA ASP A 45 12.24 16.70 -2.44
C ASP A 45 12.71 15.44 -3.21
N ILE A 46 13.79 15.55 -4.00
CA ILE A 46 14.30 14.48 -4.85
C ILE A 46 15.57 13.88 -4.26
N THR A 47 15.58 12.56 -4.08
CA THR A 47 16.79 11.80 -3.75
C THR A 47 17.20 10.93 -4.94
N PHE A 48 18.34 11.22 -5.56
CA PHE A 48 18.90 10.40 -6.64
C PHE A 48 19.77 9.28 -6.06
N VAL A 49 19.37 8.02 -6.27
CA VAL A 49 20.16 6.85 -5.93
C VAL A 49 20.84 6.33 -7.19
N ILE A 50 22.15 6.55 -7.32
CA ILE A 50 22.94 6.12 -8.49
C ILE A 50 23.80 4.93 -8.07
N VAL A 51 23.60 3.78 -8.73
CA VAL A 51 24.30 2.52 -8.43
C VAL A 51 24.96 2.01 -9.70
N GLY A 52 26.28 1.83 -9.68
CA GLY A 52 27.03 1.28 -10.80
C GLY A 52 28.53 1.51 -10.69
N ASN A 53 29.27 0.85 -11.59
CA ASN A 53 30.73 0.95 -11.65
C ASN A 53 31.14 2.10 -12.59
N VAL A 54 31.28 3.30 -12.06
CA VAL A 54 31.67 4.50 -12.80
C VAL A 54 32.76 5.24 -12.03
N SER A 55 33.74 5.81 -12.73
CA SER A 55 34.74 6.68 -12.09
C SER A 55 34.07 7.91 -11.48
N GLU A 56 34.35 8.19 -10.21
CA GLU A 56 33.73 9.27 -9.44
C GLU A 56 33.90 10.64 -10.10
N ASP A 57 35.09 10.97 -10.60
CA ASP A 57 35.36 12.26 -11.25
C ASP A 57 34.46 12.53 -12.45
N LYS A 58 34.21 11.50 -13.28
CA LYS A 58 33.29 11.59 -14.40
C LYS A 58 31.84 11.68 -13.93
N LEU A 59 31.50 10.96 -12.86
CA LEU A 59 30.15 10.93 -12.33
C LEU A 59 29.76 12.28 -11.71
N VAL A 60 30.63 12.91 -10.93
CA VAL A 60 30.39 14.23 -10.33
C VAL A 60 30.17 15.30 -11.40
N ALA A 61 30.94 15.27 -12.49
CA ALA A 61 30.74 16.18 -13.62
C ALA A 61 29.36 16.02 -14.26
N LEU A 62 28.89 14.78 -14.43
CA LEU A 62 27.56 14.47 -14.96
C LEU A 62 26.44 14.87 -13.98
N ILE A 63 26.57 14.57 -12.69
CA ILE A 63 25.61 14.95 -11.65
C ILE A 63 25.45 16.46 -11.62
N THR A 64 26.55 17.20 -11.58
CA THR A 64 26.52 18.67 -11.54
C THR A 64 25.84 19.25 -12.78
N ARG A 65 26.17 18.72 -13.96
CA ARG A 65 25.62 19.18 -15.24
C ARG A 65 24.14 18.89 -15.41
N TYR A 66 23.67 17.70 -15.02
CA TYR A 66 22.32 17.25 -15.35
C TYR A 66 21.35 17.28 -14.18
N LEU A 67 21.79 16.89 -12.98
CA LEU A 67 20.93 16.81 -11.79
C LEU A 67 21.02 18.11 -10.97
N GLY A 68 22.22 18.65 -10.78
CA GLY A 68 22.44 19.91 -10.07
C GLY A 68 21.95 21.15 -10.82
N SER A 69 21.65 21.01 -12.11
CA SER A 69 21.10 22.09 -12.94
C SER A 69 19.58 22.19 -12.90
N ILE A 70 18.88 21.22 -12.29
CA ILE A 70 17.42 21.26 -12.12
C ILE A 70 17.06 22.45 -11.25
N LYS A 71 16.11 23.26 -11.70
CA LYS A 71 15.65 24.46 -11.00
C LYS A 71 14.36 24.18 -10.25
N HIS A 72 14.18 24.92 -9.17
CA HIS A 72 12.88 24.98 -8.49
C HIS A 72 11.81 25.51 -9.45
N SER A 73 10.66 24.87 -9.45
CA SER A 73 9.42 25.33 -10.07
C SER A 73 8.34 25.41 -8.99
N ASP A 74 7.58 26.49 -9.00
CA ASP A 74 6.49 26.68 -8.05
C ASP A 74 5.44 25.58 -8.23
N SER A 75 5.00 25.02 -7.11
CA SER A 75 4.00 23.95 -7.06
C SER A 75 3.19 24.08 -5.77
N PRO A 76 1.86 23.87 -5.84
CA PRO A 76 1.00 23.87 -4.67
C PRO A 76 1.05 22.55 -3.88
N LEU A 77 1.81 21.54 -4.33
CA LEU A 77 1.84 20.24 -3.66
C LEU A 77 2.42 20.35 -2.25
N ALA A 78 1.62 19.94 -1.28
CA ALA A 78 2.05 19.72 0.08
C ALA A 78 2.50 18.26 0.28
N ALA A 79 3.18 18.00 1.40
CA ALA A 79 3.48 16.64 1.82
C ALA A 79 2.21 15.77 1.83
N GLY A 80 2.34 14.54 1.33
CA GLY A 80 1.24 13.59 1.22
C GLY A 80 0.55 13.34 2.55
N LYS A 81 -0.78 13.33 2.53
CA LYS A 81 -1.60 12.96 3.69
C LYS A 81 -1.96 11.47 3.61
N PRO A 82 -1.72 10.66 4.65
CA PRO A 82 -2.22 9.30 4.69
C PRO A 82 -3.74 9.27 4.54
N LEU A 83 -4.29 8.14 4.09
CA LEU A 83 -5.74 7.94 4.08
C LEU A 83 -6.29 7.94 5.49
N THR A 84 -7.44 8.59 5.65
CA THR A 84 -8.19 8.61 6.90
C THR A 84 -8.71 7.21 7.18
N ARG A 85 -8.24 6.62 8.28
CA ARG A 85 -8.63 5.29 8.74
C ARG A 85 -10.06 5.32 9.27
N ALA A 86 -10.86 4.29 8.97
CA ALA A 86 -12.15 4.13 9.63
C ALA A 86 -11.97 3.95 11.16
N THR A 87 -12.86 4.57 11.93
CA THR A 87 -12.84 4.53 13.41
C THR A 87 -13.49 3.27 13.95
N ASP A 88 -14.55 2.81 13.30
CA ASP A 88 -15.37 1.70 13.75
C ASP A 88 -15.00 0.41 13.03
N ASN A 89 -15.21 -0.70 13.73
CA ASN A 89 -15.08 -2.02 13.10
C ASN A 89 -16.27 -2.28 12.18
N ALA A 90 -16.02 -3.00 11.10
CA ALA A 90 -17.07 -3.42 10.17
C ALA A 90 -16.94 -4.92 9.86
N SER A 91 -18.09 -5.57 9.69
CA SER A 91 -18.21 -6.92 9.14
C SER A 91 -19.11 -6.83 7.91
N VAL A 92 -18.55 -7.11 6.74
CA VAL A 92 -19.23 -6.92 5.46
C VAL A 92 -19.30 -8.24 4.73
N THR A 93 -20.50 -8.61 4.30
CA THR A 93 -20.76 -9.81 3.51
C THR A 93 -21.30 -9.41 2.14
N VAL A 94 -20.64 -9.87 1.08
CA VAL A 94 -21.02 -9.56 -0.31
C VAL A 94 -21.36 -10.86 -1.03
N LYS A 95 -22.61 -11.00 -1.48
CA LYS A 95 -23.11 -12.18 -2.21
C LYS A 95 -23.13 -11.89 -3.72
N GLU A 96 -21.95 -11.74 -4.31
CA GLU A 96 -21.81 -11.39 -5.74
C GLU A 96 -21.00 -12.44 -6.55
N GLN A 97 -20.40 -13.44 -5.91
CA GLN A 97 -19.60 -14.44 -6.60
C GLN A 97 -20.49 -15.47 -7.32
N ASN A 98 -20.15 -15.78 -8.57
CA ASN A 98 -20.76 -16.86 -9.35
C ASN A 98 -19.98 -18.19 -9.25
N GLU A 99 -18.84 -18.19 -8.55
CA GLU A 99 -18.09 -19.41 -8.24
C GLU A 99 -18.47 -19.94 -6.85
N PRO A 100 -18.50 -21.27 -6.64
CA PRO A 100 -18.81 -21.88 -5.35
C PRO A 100 -17.61 -21.80 -4.38
N VAL A 101 -17.04 -20.61 -4.23
CA VAL A 101 -15.87 -20.33 -3.39
C VAL A 101 -16.17 -19.11 -2.54
N ALA A 102 -16.09 -19.27 -1.22
CA ALA A 102 -16.10 -18.16 -0.29
C ALA A 102 -14.70 -17.54 -0.19
N GLN A 103 -14.63 -16.22 -0.33
CA GLN A 103 -13.42 -15.45 -0.10
C GLN A 103 -13.56 -14.66 1.20
N VAL A 104 -12.65 -14.92 2.15
CA VAL A 104 -12.64 -14.25 3.46
C VAL A 104 -11.39 -13.39 3.57
N SER A 105 -11.53 -12.18 4.09
CA SER A 105 -10.41 -11.29 4.36
C SER A 105 -10.66 -10.48 5.62
N GLN A 106 -9.76 -10.62 6.58
CA GLN A 106 -9.80 -9.95 7.87
C GLN A 106 -8.58 -9.03 8.00
N TRP A 107 -8.82 -7.76 8.27
CA TRP A 107 -7.77 -6.80 8.60
C TRP A 107 -7.80 -6.48 10.08
N LYS A 108 -6.65 -6.57 10.73
CA LYS A 108 -6.42 -6.01 12.07
C LYS A 108 -5.48 -4.82 11.94
N ARG A 109 -5.77 -3.73 12.66
CA ARG A 109 -4.95 -2.52 12.71
C ARG A 109 -4.42 -2.33 14.13
N TYR A 110 -3.16 -1.97 14.24
CA TYR A 110 -2.48 -1.66 15.50
C TYR A 110 -1.83 -0.29 15.40
N ALA A 111 -2.10 0.59 16.35
CA ALA A 111 -1.39 1.87 16.44
C ALA A 111 0.04 1.64 16.95
N SER A 112 1.02 2.24 16.28
CA SER A 112 2.41 2.19 16.71
C SER A 112 2.71 3.38 17.60
N ARG A 113 2.94 3.13 18.91
CA ARG A 113 3.31 4.19 19.86
C ARG A 113 4.67 4.79 19.54
N THR A 114 5.57 4.00 18.95
CA THR A 114 6.89 4.41 18.49
C THR A 114 7.07 4.03 17.02
N PRO A 115 7.82 4.79 16.22
CA PRO A 115 8.14 4.40 14.85
C PRO A 115 8.76 2.99 14.80
N VAL A 116 8.30 2.17 13.86
CA VAL A 116 8.84 0.83 13.64
C VAL A 116 10.20 0.96 12.98
N ASN A 117 11.26 0.64 13.72
CA ASN A 117 12.63 0.62 13.18
C ASN A 117 12.95 -0.72 12.50
N LEU A 118 14.16 -0.84 11.91
CA LEU A 118 14.59 -2.04 11.20
C LEU A 118 14.55 -3.30 12.07
N ALA A 119 15.02 -3.23 13.32
CA ALA A 119 15.03 -4.38 14.24
C ALA A 119 13.61 -4.85 14.58
N THR A 120 12.69 -3.92 14.88
CA THR A 120 11.28 -4.24 15.12
C THR A 120 10.63 -4.81 13.86
N ARG A 121 10.93 -4.25 12.67
CA ARG A 121 10.42 -4.79 11.41
C ARG A 121 10.84 -6.24 11.19
N MET A 122 12.13 -6.55 11.38
CA MET A 122 12.66 -7.91 11.26
C MET A 122 11.99 -8.87 12.25
N ALA A 123 11.75 -8.44 13.49
CA ALA A 123 11.05 -9.24 14.49
C ALA A 123 9.59 -9.53 14.09
N LEU A 124 8.86 -8.51 13.61
CA LEU A 124 7.48 -8.65 13.12
C LEU A 124 7.40 -9.58 11.90
N ASP A 125 8.38 -9.51 10.99
CA ASP A 125 8.45 -10.38 9.82
C ASP A 125 8.74 -11.84 10.22
N ALA A 126 9.70 -12.07 11.12
CA ALA A 126 9.99 -13.41 11.65
C ALA A 126 8.75 -14.02 12.33
N PHE A 127 8.03 -13.22 13.13
CA PHE A 127 6.76 -13.63 13.72
C PHE A 127 5.72 -13.99 12.65
N ASN A 128 5.54 -13.15 11.62
CA ASN A 128 4.55 -13.42 10.58
C ASN A 128 4.89 -14.66 9.75
N VAL A 129 6.17 -15.00 9.57
CA VAL A 129 6.60 -16.26 8.95
C VAL A 129 6.17 -17.46 9.78
N ALA A 130 6.39 -17.44 11.10
CA ALA A 130 5.93 -18.49 12.00
C ALA A 130 4.40 -18.62 11.99
N LEU A 131 3.68 -17.49 12.11
CA LEU A 131 2.22 -17.46 12.04
C LEU A 131 1.68 -18.00 10.72
N ALA A 132 2.28 -17.62 9.58
CA ALA A 132 1.86 -18.09 8.26
C ALA A 132 2.06 -19.61 8.09
N LYS A 133 3.14 -20.17 8.68
CA LYS A 133 3.37 -21.61 8.72
C LYS A 133 2.24 -22.31 9.48
N ASP A 134 1.93 -21.83 10.68
CA ASP A 134 0.92 -22.46 11.53
C ASP A 134 -0.49 -22.35 10.92
N LEU A 135 -0.82 -21.22 10.28
CA LEU A 135 -2.07 -21.04 9.54
C LEU A 135 -2.20 -22.03 8.38
N ARG A 136 -1.12 -22.33 7.67
CA ARG A 136 -1.13 -23.32 6.59
C ARG A 136 -1.43 -24.72 7.11
N VAL A 137 -0.75 -25.15 8.17
CA VAL A 137 -0.95 -26.49 8.75
C VAL A 137 -2.38 -26.61 9.30
N ASN A 138 -2.83 -25.64 10.09
CA ASN A 138 -4.09 -25.78 10.80
C ASN A 138 -5.32 -25.51 9.91
N ILE A 139 -5.30 -24.45 9.07
CA ILE A 139 -6.49 -24.02 8.31
C ILE A 139 -6.61 -24.75 6.97
N ARG A 140 -5.48 -24.96 6.27
CA ARG A 140 -5.48 -25.61 4.95
C ARG A 140 -5.34 -27.12 5.05
N GLU A 141 -4.36 -27.62 5.81
CA GLU A 141 -3.97 -29.04 5.76
C GLU A 141 -4.79 -29.91 6.73
N GLN A 142 -4.92 -29.50 7.99
CA GLN A 142 -5.59 -30.32 9.01
C GLN A 142 -7.11 -30.18 8.99
N ALA A 143 -7.63 -28.96 8.80
CA ALA A 143 -9.06 -28.76 8.75
C ALA A 143 -9.69 -29.17 7.41
N SER A 144 -8.90 -29.42 6.35
CA SER A 144 -9.36 -29.48 4.95
C SER A 144 -10.35 -28.35 4.61
N GLY A 145 -10.20 -27.20 5.29
CA GLY A 145 -11.25 -26.19 5.37
C GLY A 145 -11.09 -25.09 4.34
N ALA A 146 -9.85 -24.80 3.94
CA ALA A 146 -9.54 -23.75 2.99
C ALA A 146 -8.70 -24.28 1.82
N TYR A 147 -8.98 -23.78 0.62
CA TYR A 147 -8.17 -24.01 -0.58
C TYR A 147 -6.84 -23.24 -0.51
N SER A 148 -6.87 -22.04 0.06
CA SER A 148 -5.71 -21.17 0.22
C SER A 148 -5.76 -20.39 1.54
N VAL A 149 -4.60 -20.02 2.09
CA VAL A 149 -4.48 -19.15 3.27
C VAL A 149 -3.27 -18.22 3.13
N SER A 150 -3.41 -16.99 3.60
CA SER A 150 -2.41 -15.93 3.50
C SER A 150 -2.37 -15.09 4.78
N SER A 151 -1.15 -14.76 5.22
CA SER A 151 -0.87 -13.88 6.35
C SER A 151 0.12 -12.82 5.92
N ARG A 152 -0.31 -11.55 5.87
CA ARG A 152 0.52 -10.42 5.41
C ARG A 152 0.56 -9.32 6.46
N LEU A 153 1.73 -8.70 6.64
CA LEU A 153 1.95 -7.63 7.60
C LEU A 153 2.50 -6.37 6.90
N SER A 154 1.76 -5.28 7.01
CA SER A 154 2.08 -3.97 6.46
C SER A 154 2.36 -2.97 7.58
N VAL A 155 3.29 -2.04 7.35
CA VAL A 155 3.64 -0.95 8.27
C VAL A 155 3.54 0.35 7.48
N ASP A 156 2.76 1.30 7.98
CA ASP A 156 2.67 2.65 7.43
C ASP A 156 3.37 3.62 8.39
N PRO A 157 4.58 4.12 8.05
CA PRO A 157 5.33 5.01 8.93
C PRO A 157 4.69 6.40 9.03
N GLN A 158 3.99 6.87 8.00
CA GLN A 158 3.35 8.19 8.00
C GLN A 158 2.07 8.17 8.83
N ALA A 159 1.25 7.13 8.69
CA ALA A 159 0.05 6.92 9.52
C ALA A 159 0.37 6.38 10.92
N LYS A 160 1.60 5.94 11.17
CA LYS A 160 2.07 5.35 12.44
C LYS A 160 1.23 4.13 12.84
N ASP A 161 0.90 3.27 11.88
CA ASP A 161 0.12 2.06 12.13
C ASP A 161 0.70 0.81 11.45
N ILE A 162 0.31 -0.33 12.00
CA ILE A 162 0.61 -1.67 11.48
C ILE A 162 -0.71 -2.31 11.10
N SER A 163 -0.78 -2.93 9.93
CA SER A 163 -1.94 -3.70 9.50
C SER A 163 -1.56 -5.15 9.23
N HIS A 164 -2.33 -6.07 9.79
CA HIS A 164 -2.24 -7.49 9.50
C HIS A 164 -3.45 -7.94 8.70
N LEU A 165 -3.21 -8.59 7.56
CA LEU A 165 -4.22 -9.19 6.70
C LEU A 165 -4.14 -10.71 6.84
N LEU A 166 -5.21 -11.32 7.32
CA LEU A 166 -5.49 -12.74 7.20
C LEU A 166 -6.52 -12.93 6.07
N ALA A 167 -6.15 -13.68 5.03
CA ALA A 167 -7.06 -13.97 3.93
C ALA A 167 -7.05 -15.47 3.61
N PHE A 168 -8.21 -16.03 3.27
CA PHE A 168 -8.32 -17.42 2.85
C PHE A 168 -9.50 -17.60 1.90
N THR A 169 -9.48 -18.68 1.15
CA THR A 169 -10.61 -19.12 0.32
C THR A 169 -11.05 -20.50 0.77
N CYS A 170 -12.35 -20.73 0.87
CA CYS A 170 -12.93 -21.98 1.38
C CYS A 170 -14.22 -22.32 0.64
N GLN A 171 -14.76 -23.50 0.94
CA GLN A 171 -16.12 -23.84 0.59
C GLN A 171 -17.11 -22.97 1.40
N PRO A 172 -18.20 -22.43 0.81
CA PRO A 172 -19.09 -21.49 1.49
C PRO A 172 -19.73 -21.97 2.80
N GLU A 173 -19.92 -23.28 2.97
CA GLU A 173 -20.54 -23.85 4.18
C GLU A 173 -19.57 -23.99 5.37
N ARG A 174 -18.31 -23.57 5.23
CA ARG A 174 -17.24 -23.76 6.23
C ARG A 174 -16.71 -22.48 6.86
#